data_AF-A0A5E4MWN5-F1
#
_entry.id   AF-A0A5E4MWN5-F1
#
_cell.length_a   1.000
_cell.length_b   1.000
_cell.length_c   1.000
_cell.angle_alpha   90.00
_cell.angle_beta   90.00
_cell.angle_gamma   90.00
#
_symmetry.space_group_name_H-M   'P 1'
#
loop_
_entity.id
_entity.type
_entity.pdbx_description
1 polymer ?
#
loop_
_entity_poly.entity_id
_entity_poly.type
_entity_poly.pdbx_seq_one_letter_code
_entity_poly.pdbx_strand_id
1 'polypeptide(L)'
;MRLTNCLRDFKKVGELTKKYANLPDKYIERSMEKVVWKTPQNNPRFLPRVVKKKKFIFTEDRPWTLAFDSKNSLSSIESKVFLEPIKDWSFFKGDRVEILVGPDKGKQGIVGQVIQERNWVIVNGLNCKLEEVSHYKGNVAMVQSRERPLLVTSEVALVDPSDLQGCKVEWRFTEAGEKVRVSSRTGKLIPIPSLAKETFDYKTPNTYKESEKDTKTMDVQEITFLPLLKTFEMEIMDAMGITEDRVQAPTHWY
;
A
#
# COMPACT_ATOMS: atom_id res chain seq x y z
N MET A 1 -11.30 -19.04 -16.37
CA MET A 1 -10.17 -18.19 -15.90
C MET A 1 -9.23 -19.05 -15.08
N ARG A 2 -7.92 -19.08 -15.38
CA ARG A 2 -6.95 -19.85 -14.58
C ARG A 2 -6.73 -19.16 -13.23
N LEU A 3 -6.90 -19.88 -12.12
CA LEU A 3 -6.61 -19.45 -10.73
C LEU A 3 -5.21 -18.81 -10.59
N THR A 4 -4.28 -19.18 -11.46
CA THR A 4 -2.90 -18.70 -11.47
C THR A 4 -2.74 -17.21 -11.78
N ASN A 5 -3.65 -16.59 -12.54
CA ASN A 5 -3.52 -15.17 -12.88
C ASN A 5 -3.88 -14.28 -11.69
N CYS A 6 -4.88 -14.67 -10.89
CA CYS A 6 -5.25 -13.94 -9.67
C CYS A 6 -4.14 -13.97 -8.61
N LEU A 7 -3.29 -15.01 -8.62
CA LEU A 7 -2.20 -15.18 -7.64
C LEU A 7 -0.92 -14.42 -7.99
N ARG A 8 -0.77 -13.92 -9.23
CA ARG A 8 0.45 -13.23 -9.69
C ARG A 8 0.55 -11.79 -9.23
N ASP A 9 -0.57 -11.15 -8.93
CA ASP A 9 -0.63 -9.72 -8.59
C ASP A 9 -0.61 -9.43 -7.08
N PHE A 10 -0.37 -10.45 -6.24
CA PHE A 10 -0.20 -10.25 -4.80
C PHE A 10 1.18 -9.66 -4.50
N LYS A 11 1.27 -8.33 -4.59
CA LYS A 11 2.35 -7.57 -3.97
C LYS A 11 2.40 -7.89 -2.48
N LYS A 12 3.61 -7.84 -1.92
CA LYS A 12 3.84 -8.13 -0.50
C LYS A 12 3.15 -7.13 0.43
N VAL A 13 3.09 -5.87 -0.01
CA VAL A 13 2.33 -4.79 0.62
C VAL A 13 1.24 -4.38 -0.36
N GLY A 14 0.01 -4.33 0.10
CA GLY A 14 -1.16 -3.98 -0.69
C GLY A 14 -1.14 -2.51 -1.11
N GLU A 15 -1.73 -2.22 -2.27
CA GLU A 15 -1.85 -0.87 -2.80
C GLU A 15 -2.55 0.08 -1.83
N LEU A 16 -3.66 -0.34 -1.22
CA LEU A 16 -4.41 0.51 -0.28
C LEU A 16 -3.67 0.75 1.03
N THR A 17 -2.78 -0.17 1.44
CA THR A 17 -1.97 -0.01 2.65
C THR A 17 -1.01 1.17 2.52
N LYS A 18 -0.41 1.35 1.33
CA LYS A 18 0.58 2.41 1.06
C LYS A 18 0.01 3.67 0.42
N LYS A 19 -1.15 3.59 -0.24
CA LYS A 19 -1.76 4.71 -0.99
C LYS A 19 -1.89 5.98 -0.16
N TYR A 20 -2.31 5.87 1.10
CA TYR A 20 -2.43 7.03 1.98
C TYR A 20 -1.07 7.68 2.25
N ALA A 21 -0.01 6.91 2.53
CA ALA A 21 1.30 7.48 2.85
C ALA A 21 2.04 8.06 1.63
N ASN A 22 1.56 7.78 0.40
CA ASN A 22 2.14 8.28 -0.85
C ASN A 22 3.65 7.98 -0.99
N LEU A 23 4.09 6.84 -0.45
CA LEU A 23 5.49 6.42 -0.49
C LEU A 23 5.76 5.53 -1.71
N PRO A 24 6.92 5.68 -2.38
CA PRO A 24 7.27 4.85 -3.51
C PRO A 24 7.57 3.40 -3.09
N ASP A 25 7.22 2.43 -3.94
CA ASP A 25 7.38 0.99 -3.67
C ASP A 25 8.81 0.64 -3.26
N LYS A 26 9.81 1.21 -3.95
CA LYS A 26 11.23 1.02 -3.64
C LYS A 26 11.60 1.47 -2.22
N TYR A 27 10.99 2.53 -1.71
CA TYR A 27 11.23 2.97 -0.34
C TYR A 27 10.68 1.96 0.66
N ILE A 28 9.45 1.49 0.45
CA ILE A 28 8.80 0.51 1.32
C ILE A 28 9.58 -0.81 1.34
N GLU A 29 9.98 -1.29 0.15
CA GLU A 29 10.80 -2.50 0.03
C GLU A 29 12.13 -2.37 0.76
N ARG A 30 12.81 -1.23 0.63
CA ARG A 30 14.06 -0.93 1.34
C ARG A 30 13.85 -0.86 2.85
N SER A 31 12.78 -0.21 3.31
CA SER A 31 12.48 -0.07 4.74
C SER A 31 12.13 -1.41 5.38
N MET A 32 11.47 -2.31 4.65
CA MET A 32 11.18 -3.67 5.11
C MET A 32 12.37 -4.63 4.96
N GLU A 33 13.44 -4.22 4.28
CA GLU A 33 14.53 -5.12 3.94
C GLU A 33 15.29 -5.56 5.19
N LYS A 34 15.21 -6.86 5.48
CA LYS A 34 15.96 -7.51 6.54
C LYS A 34 16.96 -8.50 5.94
N VAL A 35 18.22 -8.09 5.87
CA VAL A 35 19.33 -8.95 5.40
C VAL A 35 19.78 -9.83 6.56
N VAL A 36 19.58 -11.14 6.41
CA VAL A 36 20.06 -12.16 7.37
C VAL A 36 21.54 -12.43 7.14
N TRP A 37 21.92 -12.58 5.88
CA TRP A 37 23.29 -12.86 5.48
C TRP A 37 23.55 -12.31 4.09
N LYS A 38 24.76 -11.82 3.86
CA LYS A 38 25.22 -11.35 2.54
C LYS A 38 26.64 -11.86 2.32
N THR A 39 26.94 -12.29 1.09
CA THR A 39 28.30 -12.65 0.69
C THR A 39 29.25 -11.50 1.01
N PRO A 40 30.42 -11.74 1.64
CA PRO A 40 31.43 -10.71 1.86
C PRO A 40 31.77 -10.00 0.54
N GLN A 41 31.84 -8.67 0.58
CA GLN A 41 32.20 -7.88 -0.60
C GLN A 41 33.64 -8.21 -1.04
N ASN A 42 33.88 -8.14 -2.35
CA ASN A 42 35.20 -8.28 -2.97
C ASN A 42 35.89 -9.65 -2.79
N ASN A 43 35.12 -10.70 -2.50
CA ASN A 43 35.65 -12.06 -2.52
C ASN A 43 35.25 -12.79 -3.82
N PRO A 44 36.17 -12.95 -4.80
CA PRO A 44 35.86 -13.55 -6.09
C PRO A 44 35.50 -15.05 -5.98
N ARG A 45 35.76 -15.69 -4.83
CA ARG A 45 35.41 -17.11 -4.59
C ARG A 45 33.91 -17.32 -4.41
N PHE A 46 33.16 -16.29 -4.05
CA PHE A 46 31.74 -16.41 -3.75
C PHE A 46 30.91 -15.54 -4.69
N LEU A 47 29.86 -16.12 -5.26
CA LEU A 47 28.86 -15.36 -5.99
C LEU A 47 28.16 -14.36 -5.05
N PRO A 48 27.82 -13.15 -5.52
CA PRO A 48 27.08 -12.18 -4.74
C PRO A 48 25.68 -12.72 -4.44
N ARG A 49 25.45 -13.14 -3.19
CA ARG A 49 24.17 -13.65 -2.70
C ARG A 49 23.73 -12.86 -1.48
N VAL A 50 22.43 -12.64 -1.38
CA VAL A 50 21.80 -11.98 -0.22
C VAL A 50 20.65 -12.85 0.25
N VAL A 51 20.76 -13.35 1.47
CA VAL A 51 19.68 -14.06 2.17
C VAL A 51 18.89 -13.01 2.94
N LYS A 52 17.66 -12.76 2.51
CA LYS A 52 16.74 -11.81 3.14
C LYS A 52 15.64 -12.55 3.90
N LYS A 53 15.14 -11.97 4.99
CA LYS A 53 13.90 -12.43 5.63
C LYS A 53 12.77 -12.30 4.61
N LYS A 54 12.03 -13.39 4.37
CA LYS A 54 10.91 -13.41 3.42
C LYS A 54 9.56 -13.25 4.11
N LYS A 55 9.42 -13.83 5.30
CA LYS A 55 8.18 -13.86 6.09
C LYS A 55 8.14 -12.70 7.07
N PHE A 56 7.05 -11.94 7.05
CA PHE A 56 6.79 -10.81 7.94
C PHE A 56 5.42 -10.95 8.57
N ILE A 57 5.30 -10.52 9.81
CA ILE A 57 4.02 -10.30 10.50
C ILE A 57 3.57 -8.89 10.17
N PHE A 58 2.48 -8.79 9.42
CA PHE A 58 1.74 -7.55 9.26
C PHE A 58 0.80 -7.35 10.43
N THR A 59 0.89 -6.22 11.13
CA THR A 59 -0.07 -5.89 12.20
C THR A 59 -0.82 -4.62 11.82
N GLU A 60 -1.28 -3.84 12.80
CA GLU A 60 -1.77 -2.48 12.59
C GLU A 60 -0.66 -1.51 12.16
N ASP A 61 0.60 -1.82 12.51
CA ASP A 61 1.75 -0.98 12.17
C ASP A 61 2.08 -1.06 10.68
N ARG A 62 2.33 0.11 10.06
CA ARG A 62 2.71 0.19 8.66
C ARG A 62 4.12 -0.38 8.41
N PRO A 63 4.38 -0.99 7.25
CA PRO A 63 5.65 -1.69 7.00
C PRO A 63 6.94 -0.85 7.11
N TRP A 64 6.83 0.48 7.03
CA TRP A 64 7.96 1.41 7.12
C TRP A 64 8.12 2.05 8.51
N THR A 65 7.39 1.59 9.53
CA THR A 65 7.51 2.13 10.89
C THR A 65 8.48 1.32 11.75
N LEU A 66 9.06 1.97 12.76
CA LEU A 66 9.94 1.32 13.74
C LEU A 66 9.20 0.22 14.53
N ALA A 67 7.91 0.41 14.83
CA ALA A 67 7.10 -0.57 15.54
C ALA A 67 6.95 -1.88 14.73
N PHE A 68 6.68 -1.76 13.43
CA PHE A 68 6.68 -2.91 12.52
C PHE A 68 8.05 -3.59 12.48
N ASP A 69 9.11 -2.79 12.42
CA ASP A 69 10.48 -3.26 12.35
C ASP A 69 10.90 -4.07 13.59
N SER A 70 10.55 -3.57 14.78
CA SER A 70 10.82 -4.20 16.07
C SER A 70 10.14 -5.57 16.18
N LYS A 71 8.85 -5.66 15.81
CA LYS A 71 8.09 -6.92 15.76
C LYS A 71 8.68 -7.90 14.73
N ASN A 72 9.24 -7.39 13.64
CA ASN A 72 9.83 -8.17 12.56
C ASN A 72 11.36 -8.23 12.62
N SER A 73 11.94 -8.20 13.82
CA SER A 73 13.39 -8.36 14.04
C SER A 73 13.92 -9.65 13.40
N LEU A 74 15.23 -9.70 13.12
CA LEU A 74 15.85 -10.88 12.50
C LEU A 74 15.68 -12.16 13.35
N SER A 75 15.65 -12.00 14.67
CA SER A 75 15.48 -13.10 15.63
C SER A 75 14.04 -13.58 15.76
N SER A 76 13.03 -12.80 15.34
CA SER A 76 11.64 -13.24 15.43
C SER A 76 11.35 -14.34 14.41
N ILE A 77 11.05 -15.53 14.91
CA ILE A 77 10.62 -16.68 14.11
C ILE A 77 9.12 -16.81 14.29
N GLU A 78 8.40 -16.52 13.21
CA GLU A 78 6.96 -16.39 13.27
C GLU A 78 6.28 -17.33 12.29
N SER A 79 5.13 -17.87 12.71
CA SER A 79 4.34 -18.77 11.88
C SER A 79 3.69 -18.00 10.73
N LYS A 80 3.48 -18.69 9.61
CA LYS A 80 2.79 -18.08 8.47
C LYS A 80 1.31 -18.00 8.79
N VAL A 81 0.76 -16.78 8.77
CA VAL A 81 -0.69 -16.58 8.82
C VAL A 81 -1.28 -16.92 7.46
N PHE A 82 -2.23 -17.85 7.44
CA PHE A 82 -2.99 -18.19 6.25
C PHE A 82 -4.19 -17.27 6.14
N LEU A 83 -4.40 -16.70 4.96
CA LEU A 83 -5.43 -15.71 4.69
C LEU A 83 -6.25 -16.15 3.49
N GLU A 84 -7.54 -15.82 3.53
CA GLU A 84 -8.43 -16.00 2.40
C GLU A 84 -8.03 -15.04 1.27
N PRO A 85 -7.75 -15.54 0.05
CA PRO A 85 -7.36 -14.68 -1.05
C PRO A 85 -8.57 -13.87 -1.53
N ILE A 86 -8.47 -12.55 -1.45
CA ILE A 86 -9.49 -11.62 -1.98
C ILE A 86 -9.06 -11.16 -3.36
N LYS A 87 -9.89 -11.42 -4.37
CA LYS A 87 -9.65 -10.99 -5.74
C LYS A 87 -9.89 -9.49 -5.91
N ASP A 88 -11.11 -9.06 -5.60
CA ASP A 88 -11.54 -7.68 -5.74
C ASP A 88 -11.78 -7.08 -4.35
N TRP A 89 -10.91 -6.16 -3.95
CA TRP A 89 -11.00 -5.53 -2.64
C TRP A 89 -12.08 -4.45 -2.62
N SER A 90 -13.05 -4.56 -1.70
CA SER A 90 -14.24 -3.71 -1.68
C SER A 90 -14.22 -2.57 -0.66
N PHE A 91 -13.31 -2.53 0.32
CA PHE A 91 -13.36 -1.57 1.43
C PHE A 91 -12.28 -0.48 1.30
N PHE A 92 -12.66 0.78 1.46
CA PHE A 92 -11.73 1.91 1.33
C PHE A 92 -11.78 2.79 2.57
N LYS A 93 -10.70 3.56 2.78
CA LYS A 93 -10.66 4.57 3.84
C LYS A 93 -11.82 5.56 3.63
N GLY A 94 -12.58 5.82 4.69
CA GLY A 94 -13.74 6.68 4.68
C GLY A 94 -15.07 5.99 4.38
N ASP A 95 -15.07 4.68 4.09
CA ASP A 95 -16.32 3.96 3.90
C ASP A 95 -17.11 3.89 5.21
N ARG A 96 -18.43 3.98 5.10
CA ARG A 96 -19.34 3.67 6.21
C ARG A 96 -19.57 2.17 6.26
N VAL A 97 -19.31 1.59 7.42
CA VAL A 97 -19.42 0.15 7.65
C VAL A 97 -20.20 -0.15 8.91
N GLU A 98 -20.85 -1.31 8.94
CA GLU A 98 -21.54 -1.85 10.10
C GLU A 98 -20.76 -3.06 10.63
N ILE A 99 -20.62 -3.12 11.95
CA ILE A 99 -19.95 -4.22 12.64
C ILE A 99 -20.94 -5.37 12.87
N LEU A 100 -20.60 -6.58 12.43
CA LEU A 100 -21.45 -7.76 12.51
C LEU A 100 -21.20 -8.60 13.76
N VAL A 101 -20.00 -8.51 14.35
CA VAL A 101 -19.52 -9.36 15.45
C VAL A 101 -18.78 -8.51 16.49
N GLY A 102 -18.81 -8.94 17.75
CA GLY A 102 -18.05 -8.30 18.83
C GLY A 102 -18.90 -7.35 19.69
N PRO A 103 -18.25 -6.55 20.56
CA PRO A 103 -18.93 -5.72 21.56
C PRO A 103 -19.74 -4.58 20.93
N ASP A 104 -19.31 -4.10 19.77
CA ASP A 104 -19.94 -2.99 19.03
C ASP A 104 -20.83 -3.47 17.87
N LYS A 105 -21.35 -4.70 17.96
CA LYS A 105 -22.24 -5.27 16.94
C LYS A 105 -23.46 -4.36 16.68
N GLY A 106 -23.76 -4.15 15.39
CA GLY A 106 -24.85 -3.30 14.91
C GLY A 106 -24.54 -1.81 14.90
N LYS A 107 -23.41 -1.38 15.49
CA LYS A 107 -22.95 0.00 15.38
C LYS A 107 -22.32 0.23 14.01
N GLN A 108 -22.47 1.47 13.54
CA GLN A 108 -21.88 1.93 12.30
C GLN A 108 -20.74 2.88 12.57
N GLY A 109 -19.69 2.78 11.77
CA GLY A 109 -18.52 3.64 11.86
C GLY A 109 -17.88 3.89 10.51
N ILE A 110 -16.83 4.70 10.52
CA ILE A 110 -16.06 5.06 9.33
C ILE A 110 -14.74 4.29 9.35
N VAL A 111 -14.38 3.67 8.22
CA VAL A 111 -13.10 2.98 8.07
C VAL A 111 -11.96 4.00 8.11
N GLY A 112 -11.11 3.93 9.14
CA GLY A 112 -9.93 4.80 9.29
C GLY A 112 -8.71 4.28 8.56
N GLN A 113 -8.46 2.97 8.65
CA GLN A 113 -7.29 2.32 8.08
C GLN A 113 -7.65 0.97 7.46
N VAL A 114 -7.06 0.70 6.30
CA VAL A 114 -7.14 -0.57 5.58
C VAL A 114 -5.77 -1.26 5.60
N ILE A 115 -5.76 -2.56 5.86
CA ILE A 115 -4.57 -3.42 5.90
C ILE A 115 -4.85 -4.67 5.06
N GLN A 116 -4.48 -4.63 3.80
CA GLN A 116 -4.81 -5.69 2.84
C GLN A 116 -4.03 -6.98 3.12
N GLU A 117 -2.85 -6.89 3.73
CA GLU A 117 -1.96 -8.01 4.01
C GLU A 117 -2.50 -8.97 5.07
N ARG A 118 -3.56 -8.58 5.78
CA ARG A 118 -4.25 -9.35 6.82
C ARG A 118 -5.76 -9.43 6.59
N ASN A 119 -6.26 -8.88 5.49
CA ASN A 119 -7.69 -8.67 5.24
C ASN A 119 -8.39 -7.87 6.36
N TRP A 120 -7.70 -6.87 6.92
CA TRP A 120 -8.19 -6.11 8.06
C TRP A 120 -8.61 -4.69 7.70
N VAL A 121 -9.61 -4.20 8.43
CA VAL A 121 -10.01 -2.80 8.49
C VAL A 121 -10.08 -2.34 9.94
N ILE A 122 -9.69 -1.10 10.19
CA ILE A 122 -9.82 -0.44 11.49
C ILE A 122 -10.92 0.61 11.34
N VAL A 123 -11.91 0.54 12.23
CA VAL A 123 -13.08 1.44 12.22
C VAL A 123 -12.91 2.44 13.36
N ASN A 124 -12.98 3.73 13.05
CA ASN A 124 -12.70 4.79 14.02
C ASN A 124 -13.63 4.72 15.23
N GLY A 125 -13.06 4.72 16.44
CA GLY A 125 -13.80 4.74 17.70
C GLY A 125 -14.65 3.50 18.01
N LEU A 126 -14.53 2.41 17.23
CA LEU A 126 -15.26 1.16 17.45
C LEU A 126 -14.29 -0.02 17.59
N ASN A 127 -14.76 -1.09 18.23
CA ASN A 127 -13.97 -2.27 18.58
C ASN A 127 -12.70 -1.89 19.35
N CYS A 128 -12.83 -0.97 20.30
CA CYS A 128 -11.69 -0.44 21.04
C CYS A 128 -11.32 -1.31 22.24
N LYS A 129 -10.03 -1.33 22.56
CA LYS A 129 -9.49 -1.87 23.81
C LYS A 129 -8.74 -0.77 24.55
N LEU A 130 -8.94 -0.71 25.86
CA LEU A 130 -8.16 0.17 26.72
C LEU A 130 -6.73 -0.38 26.84
N GLU A 131 -5.74 0.44 26.51
CA GLU A 131 -4.32 0.15 26.70
C GLU A 131 -3.69 1.23 27.57
N GLU A 132 -2.80 0.82 28.46
CA GLU A 132 -1.96 1.74 29.22
C GLU A 132 -0.77 2.15 28.35
N VAL A 133 -0.59 3.45 28.17
CA VAL A 133 0.58 3.99 27.47
C VAL A 133 1.76 4.02 28.43
N SER A 134 2.92 3.52 27.98
CA SER A 134 4.11 3.35 28.81
C SER A 134 4.52 4.65 29.50
N HIS A 135 4.88 4.52 30.78
CA HIS A 135 5.33 5.62 31.62
C HIS A 135 6.82 5.89 31.46
N TYR A 136 7.19 7.16 31.43
CA TYR A 136 8.54 7.60 31.77
C TYR A 136 8.52 8.38 33.09
N LYS A 137 9.67 8.39 33.79
CA LYS A 137 9.81 9.02 35.11
C LYS A 137 9.27 10.46 35.09
N GLY A 138 8.16 10.69 35.80
CA GLY A 138 7.53 12.01 35.97
C GLY A 138 6.08 12.12 35.47
N ASN A 139 5.59 11.18 34.63
CA ASN A 139 4.23 11.23 34.09
C ASN A 139 3.29 10.15 34.67
N VAL A 140 2.03 10.55 34.90
CA VAL A 140 0.92 9.69 35.34
C VAL A 140 0.50 8.73 34.21
N ALA A 141 -0.07 7.57 34.58
CA ALA A 141 -0.56 6.58 33.62
C ALA A 141 -1.66 7.20 32.78
N MET A 142 -1.48 7.23 31.47
CA MET A 142 -2.56 7.58 30.56
C MET A 142 -3.11 6.29 29.96
N VAL A 143 -4.37 6.00 30.29
CA VAL A 143 -5.13 4.94 29.63
C VAL A 143 -5.70 5.52 28.35
N GLN A 144 -5.36 4.93 27.21
CA GLN A 144 -5.89 5.32 25.91
C GLN A 144 -6.77 4.20 25.34
N SER A 145 -7.89 4.60 24.75
CA SER A 145 -8.72 3.71 23.95
C SER A 145 -8.10 3.53 22.57
N ARG A 146 -7.76 2.30 22.19
CA ARG A 146 -7.15 1.96 20.90
C ARG A 146 -8.07 1.05 20.11
N GLU A 147 -8.39 1.44 18.87
CA GLU A 147 -9.18 0.64 17.95
C GLU A 147 -8.47 -0.66 17.58
N ARG A 148 -9.24 -1.75 17.41
CA ARG A 148 -8.72 -3.05 16.95
C ARG A 148 -9.18 -3.38 15.55
N PRO A 149 -8.33 -4.09 14.77
CA PRO A 149 -8.70 -4.50 13.43
C PRO A 149 -9.86 -5.50 13.46
N LEU A 150 -10.68 -5.42 12.42
CA LEU A 150 -11.77 -6.34 12.12
C LEU A 150 -11.52 -6.99 10.76
N LEU A 151 -11.94 -8.24 10.61
CA LEU A 151 -11.81 -9.00 9.38
C LEU A 151 -12.91 -8.59 8.37
N VAL A 152 -12.50 -8.23 7.15
CA VAL A 152 -13.44 -7.75 6.12
C VAL A 152 -14.37 -8.82 5.57
N THR A 153 -14.04 -10.10 5.71
CA THR A 153 -14.81 -11.19 5.09
C THR A 153 -16.02 -11.61 5.94
N SER A 154 -15.97 -11.44 7.26
CA SER A 154 -16.99 -11.95 8.19
C SER A 154 -17.46 -10.96 9.25
N GLU A 155 -16.64 -10.00 9.66
CA GLU A 155 -16.91 -9.17 10.84
C GLU A 155 -17.49 -7.79 10.50
N VAL A 156 -17.40 -7.37 9.23
CA VAL A 156 -17.78 -6.03 8.78
C VAL A 156 -18.55 -6.09 7.46
N ALA A 157 -19.60 -5.28 7.34
CA ALA A 157 -20.34 -5.07 6.09
C ALA A 157 -20.32 -3.61 5.67
N LEU A 158 -20.35 -3.35 4.35
CA LEU A 158 -20.57 -1.99 3.84
C LEU A 158 -22.03 -1.59 4.07
N VAL A 159 -22.25 -0.33 4.43
CA VAL A 159 -23.59 0.20 4.63
C VAL A 159 -24.13 0.75 3.32
N ASP A 160 -25.34 0.35 2.96
CA ASP A 160 -26.04 0.90 1.81
C ASP A 160 -26.47 2.35 2.10
N PRO A 161 -26.14 3.33 1.24
CA PRO A 161 -26.50 4.73 1.49
C PRO A 161 -28.02 4.99 1.50
N SER A 162 -28.85 4.05 1.03
CA SER A 162 -30.28 4.30 0.86
C SER A 162 -31.15 3.94 2.04
N ASP A 163 -30.78 2.89 2.76
CA ASP A 163 -31.52 2.45 3.93
C ASP A 163 -30.66 2.30 5.17
N LEU A 164 -29.37 2.62 5.06
CA LEU A 164 -28.41 2.62 6.14
C LEU A 164 -28.29 1.25 6.82
N GLN A 165 -28.47 0.16 6.09
CA GLN A 165 -28.25 -1.20 6.61
C GLN A 165 -27.02 -1.83 5.97
N GLY A 166 -26.30 -2.66 6.74
CA GLY A 166 -25.23 -3.49 6.24
C GLY A 166 -25.70 -4.37 5.07
N CYS A 167 -24.91 -4.39 4.00
CA CYS A 167 -25.24 -5.09 2.77
C CYS A 167 -24.02 -5.83 2.20
N LYS A 168 -24.31 -6.86 1.40
CA LYS A 168 -23.30 -7.51 0.55
C LYS A 168 -23.11 -6.69 -0.71
N VAL A 169 -21.87 -6.62 -1.17
CA VAL A 169 -21.45 -5.76 -2.27
C VAL A 169 -20.82 -6.59 -3.38
N GLU A 170 -21.24 -6.29 -4.60
CA GLU A 170 -20.71 -6.85 -5.84
C GLU A 170 -20.05 -5.76 -6.67
N TRP A 171 -18.98 -6.11 -7.37
CA TRP A 171 -18.40 -5.24 -8.38
C TRP A 171 -19.12 -5.45 -9.71
N ARG A 172 -19.64 -4.37 -10.30
CA ARG A 172 -20.26 -4.35 -11.63
C ARG A 172 -19.61 -3.27 -12.49
N PHE A 173 -19.81 -3.35 -13.79
CA PHE A 173 -19.39 -2.30 -14.72
C PHE A 173 -20.63 -1.49 -15.14
N THR A 174 -20.49 -0.17 -15.16
CA THR A 174 -21.49 0.72 -15.75
C THR A 174 -21.43 0.66 -17.27
N GLU A 175 -22.43 1.22 -17.95
CA GLU A 175 -22.46 1.35 -19.42
C GLU A 175 -21.28 2.16 -19.96
N ALA A 176 -20.76 3.10 -19.15
CA ALA A 176 -19.55 3.87 -19.44
C ALA A 176 -18.24 3.07 -19.28
N GLY A 177 -18.32 1.82 -18.81
CA GLY A 177 -17.16 0.96 -18.56
C GLY A 177 -16.48 1.17 -17.20
N GLU A 178 -17.05 2.01 -16.33
CA GLU A 178 -16.48 2.25 -15.00
C GLU A 178 -16.82 1.10 -14.04
N LYS A 179 -15.82 0.63 -13.29
CA LYS A 179 -16.01 -0.42 -12.29
C LYS A 179 -16.54 0.18 -10.99
N VAL A 180 -17.75 -0.21 -10.60
CA VAL A 180 -18.48 0.35 -9.46
C VAL A 180 -18.92 -0.73 -8.49
N ARG A 181 -19.05 -0.35 -7.22
CA ARG A 181 -19.61 -1.22 -6.18
C ARG A 181 -21.12 -1.07 -6.15
N VAL A 182 -21.84 -2.19 -6.12
CA VAL A 182 -23.30 -2.23 -6.11
C VAL A 182 -23.78 -3.08 -4.94
N SER A 183 -24.74 -2.57 -4.19
CA SER A 183 -25.45 -3.32 -3.15
C SER A 183 -26.24 -4.46 -3.79
N SER A 184 -25.99 -5.70 -3.39
CA SER A 184 -26.73 -6.87 -3.92
C SER A 184 -28.23 -6.81 -3.57
N ARG A 185 -28.58 -6.09 -2.50
CA ARG A 185 -29.95 -6.05 -1.96
C ARG A 185 -30.81 -4.96 -2.60
N THR A 186 -30.31 -3.73 -2.70
CA THR A 186 -31.07 -2.61 -3.28
C THR A 186 -30.72 -2.33 -4.75
N GLY A 187 -29.62 -2.91 -5.24
CA GLY A 187 -29.09 -2.63 -6.57
C GLY A 187 -28.44 -1.25 -6.70
N LYS A 188 -28.30 -0.48 -5.60
CA LYS A 188 -27.75 0.87 -5.65
C LYS A 188 -26.23 0.91 -5.57
N LEU A 189 -25.68 1.95 -6.19
CA LEU A 189 -24.25 2.19 -6.25
C LEU A 189 -23.72 2.70 -4.91
N ILE A 190 -22.61 2.12 -4.46
CA ILE A 190 -21.87 2.56 -3.27
C ILE A 190 -20.58 3.26 -3.75
N PRO A 191 -20.56 4.61 -3.77
CA PRO A 191 -19.44 5.35 -4.33
C PRO A 191 -18.18 5.15 -3.48
N ILE A 192 -17.01 5.24 -4.11
CA ILE A 192 -15.74 5.27 -3.36
C ILE A 192 -15.64 6.64 -2.66
N PRO A 193 -15.45 6.70 -1.33
CA PRO A 193 -15.36 7.95 -0.59
C PRO A 193 -14.23 8.85 -1.08
N SER A 194 -14.40 10.17 -0.99
CA SER A 194 -13.35 11.14 -1.26
C SER A 194 -12.11 10.92 -0.37
N LEU A 195 -12.34 10.55 0.89
CA LEU A 195 -11.31 10.16 1.88
C LEU A 195 -10.37 9.06 1.40
N ALA A 196 -10.80 8.19 0.47
CA ALA A 196 -9.97 7.13 -0.10
C ALA A 196 -8.95 7.63 -1.14
N LYS A 197 -9.17 8.84 -1.67
CA LYS A 197 -8.26 9.53 -2.60
C LYS A 197 -7.27 10.44 -1.87
N GLU A 198 -7.51 10.73 -0.59
CA GLU A 198 -6.61 11.53 0.24
C GLU A 198 -5.27 10.82 0.44
N THR A 199 -4.20 11.59 0.40
CA THR A 199 -2.88 11.19 0.82
C THR A 199 -2.54 11.87 2.15
N PHE A 200 -1.42 11.46 2.75
CA PHE A 200 -0.88 12.06 3.96
C PHE A 200 -0.52 13.53 3.73
N ASP A 201 0.00 13.84 2.54
CA ASP A 201 0.41 15.19 2.15
C ASP A 201 -0.77 16.06 1.71
N TYR A 202 -1.74 15.48 0.99
CA TYR A 202 -2.80 16.22 0.31
C TYR A 202 -4.18 15.64 0.58
N LYS A 203 -5.14 16.52 0.92
CA LYS A 203 -6.56 16.16 1.00
C LYS A 203 -7.14 15.92 -0.39
N THR A 204 -7.08 16.93 -1.25
CA THR A 204 -7.56 16.80 -2.64
C THR A 204 -6.50 17.28 -3.62
N PRO A 205 -6.44 16.72 -4.84
CA PRO A 205 -5.54 17.23 -5.88
C PRO A 205 -5.74 18.73 -6.13
N ASN A 206 -6.99 19.22 -6.09
CA ASN A 206 -7.32 20.62 -6.33
C ASN A 206 -6.82 21.58 -5.22
N THR A 207 -6.54 21.06 -4.02
CA THR A 207 -6.01 21.87 -2.91
C THR A 207 -4.49 22.02 -2.94
N TYR A 208 -3.82 21.37 -3.89
CA TYR A 208 -2.37 21.49 -4.05
C TYR A 208 -1.98 22.91 -4.43
N LYS A 209 -0.88 23.39 -3.84
CA LYS A 209 -0.31 24.70 -4.11
C LYS A 209 1.13 24.48 -4.54
N GLU A 210 1.45 24.89 -5.77
CA GLU A 210 2.77 24.71 -6.37
C GLU A 210 3.84 25.43 -5.53
N SER A 211 4.96 24.74 -5.29
CA SER A 211 6.15 25.33 -4.69
C SER A 211 7.15 25.76 -5.77
N GLU A 212 8.11 26.61 -5.39
CA GLU A 212 9.14 27.12 -6.33
C GLU A 212 9.96 26.01 -6.99
N LYS A 213 10.13 24.86 -6.32
CA LYS A 213 10.92 23.73 -6.83
C LYS A 213 10.09 22.70 -7.59
N ASP A 214 8.78 22.93 -7.73
CA ASP A 214 7.89 22.00 -8.42
C ASP A 214 7.85 22.29 -9.91
N THR A 215 7.76 21.24 -10.73
CA THR A 215 7.63 21.38 -12.18
C THR A 215 6.22 21.78 -12.54
N LYS A 216 6.08 22.79 -13.42
CA LYS A 216 4.77 23.28 -13.84
C LYS A 216 4.08 22.27 -14.75
N THR A 217 2.75 22.30 -14.75
CA THR A 217 1.94 21.40 -15.57
C THR A 217 2.24 21.54 -17.06
N MET A 218 2.50 22.76 -17.54
CA MET A 218 2.83 23.02 -18.95
C MET A 218 4.12 22.31 -19.37
N ASP A 219 5.18 22.45 -18.57
CA ASP A 219 6.49 21.85 -18.83
C ASP A 219 6.43 20.32 -18.81
N VAL A 220 5.57 19.73 -17.97
CA VAL A 220 5.39 18.27 -17.88
C VAL A 220 4.58 17.70 -19.05
N GLN A 221 3.62 18.47 -19.57
CA GLN A 221 2.78 18.05 -20.70
C GLN A 221 3.45 18.24 -22.06
N GLU A 222 4.54 19.01 -22.11
CA GLU A 222 5.33 19.22 -23.32
C GLU A 222 5.92 17.89 -23.81
N ILE A 223 5.54 17.48 -25.03
CA ILE A 223 6.07 16.27 -25.66
C ILE A 223 7.43 16.60 -26.27
N THR A 224 8.50 16.36 -25.52
CA THR A 224 9.88 16.60 -25.94
C THR A 224 10.55 15.38 -26.57
N PHE A 225 9.99 14.18 -26.36
CA PHE A 225 10.59 12.93 -26.82
C PHE A 225 10.46 12.75 -28.34
N LEU A 226 11.60 12.59 -29.02
CA LEU A 226 11.68 12.24 -30.43
C LEU A 226 12.16 10.80 -30.59
N PRO A 227 11.41 9.93 -31.29
CA PRO A 227 11.79 8.52 -31.44
C PRO A 227 12.86 8.34 -32.52
N LEU A 228 14.11 8.67 -32.19
CA LEU A 228 15.26 8.52 -33.08
C LEU A 228 15.88 7.11 -32.98
N LEU A 229 16.56 6.66 -34.03
CA LEU A 229 17.35 5.43 -34.04
C LEU A 229 18.75 5.66 -33.43
N LYS A 230 18.80 6.27 -32.25
CA LYS A 230 20.01 6.54 -31.47
C LYS A 230 19.82 6.10 -30.03
N THR A 231 20.90 5.77 -29.33
CA THR A 231 20.83 5.59 -27.88
C THR A 231 20.83 6.95 -27.19
N PHE A 232 20.39 6.99 -25.93
CA PHE A 232 20.41 8.20 -25.11
C PHE A 232 21.82 8.81 -25.01
N GLU A 233 22.84 7.97 -24.89
CA GLU A 233 24.23 8.41 -24.81
C GLU A 233 24.70 9.04 -26.12
N MET A 234 24.38 8.43 -27.27
CA MET A 234 24.72 8.98 -28.58
C MET A 234 24.06 10.34 -28.82
N GLU A 235 22.78 10.48 -28.45
CA GLU A 235 22.04 11.74 -28.58
C GLU A 235 22.65 12.85 -27.71
N ILE A 236 23.04 12.54 -26.47
CA ILE A 236 23.74 13.49 -25.60
C ILE A 236 25.11 13.87 -26.16
N MET A 237 25.86 12.90 -26.67
CA MET A 237 27.16 13.19 -27.30
C MET A 237 27.00 14.17 -28.46
N ASP A 238 26.05 13.92 -29.36
CA ASP A 238 25.76 14.82 -30.48
C ASP A 238 25.31 16.20 -29.99
N ALA A 239 24.40 16.27 -29.00
CA ALA A 239 23.87 17.51 -28.45
C ALA A 239 24.94 18.35 -27.73
N MET A 240 25.89 17.70 -27.05
CA MET A 240 27.01 18.34 -26.37
C MET A 240 28.22 18.57 -27.29
N GLY A 241 28.16 18.10 -28.56
CA GLY A 241 29.27 18.19 -29.51
C GLY A 241 30.50 17.34 -29.12
N ILE A 242 30.28 16.26 -28.35
CA ILE A 242 31.34 15.35 -27.91
C ILE A 242 31.63 14.36 -29.05
N THR A 243 32.87 14.37 -29.53
CA THR A 243 33.35 13.41 -30.54
C THR A 243 34.24 12.35 -29.89
N GLU A 244 34.06 11.08 -30.27
CA GLU A 244 34.89 9.97 -29.81
C GLU A 244 35.52 9.28 -31.03
N ASP A 245 36.81 9.55 -31.25
CA ASP A 245 37.57 9.02 -32.38
C ASP A 245 38.17 7.63 -32.10
N ARG A 246 38.18 7.19 -30.83
CA ARG A 246 38.74 5.88 -30.46
C ARG A 246 37.77 4.77 -30.84
N VAL A 247 38.30 3.71 -31.45
CA VAL A 247 37.55 2.50 -31.74
C VAL A 247 37.63 1.55 -30.55
N GLN A 248 36.49 1.02 -30.10
CA GLN A 248 36.46 0.04 -29.02
C GLN A 248 37.22 -1.23 -29.43
N ALA A 249 38.22 -1.62 -28.63
CA ALA A 249 38.95 -2.86 -28.84
C ALA A 249 38.02 -4.08 -28.69
N PRO A 250 38.22 -5.16 -29.48
CA PRO A 250 37.39 -6.35 -29.37
C PRO A 250 37.53 -6.96 -27.97
N THR A 251 36.39 -7.33 -27.38
CA THR A 251 36.32 -8.00 -26.07
C THR A 251 35.67 -9.36 -26.23
N HIS A 252 36.16 -10.34 -25.48
CA HIS A 252 35.58 -11.68 -25.45
C HIS A 252 34.63 -11.78 -24.25
N TRP A 253 33.43 -12.30 -24.49
CA TRP A 253 32.43 -12.58 -23.45
C TRP A 253 32.28 -14.11 -23.39
N TYR A 254 32.64 -14.72 -22.25
CA TYR A 254 32.58 -16.15 -22.00
C TYR A 254 31.91 -16.46 -20.66
#